data_AF-A0A949Q7E8-F1
#
_entry.id   AF-A0A949Q7E8-F1
#
_cell.length_a   1.000
_cell.length_b   1.000
_cell.length_c   1.000
_cell.angle_alpha   90.00
_cell.angle_beta   90.00
_cell.angle_gamma   90.00
#
_symmetry.space_group_name_H-M   'P 1'
#
loop_
_entity.id
_entity.type
_entity.pdbx_description
1 polymer ?
#
loop_
_entity_poly.entity_id
_entity_poly.type
_entity_poly.pdbx_seq_one_letter_code
_entity_poly.pdbx_strand_id
1 'polypeptide(L)'
;MTGPDGVSVVLRDGDQCHYVDEDAIAPLWKGKRFPLEFSVAGWAMLHAETVVIRDIYVDPRVVQANYRLTFVNSLAMVPVGRKIPVAA
;
A
#
# COMPACT_ATOMS: atom_id res chain seq x y z
N MET A 1 21.88 -9.13 6.73
CA MET A 1 20.41 -9.18 6.87
C MET A 1 19.89 -7.89 6.25
N THR A 2 19.21 -7.96 5.10
CA THR A 2 18.68 -6.76 4.43
C THR A 2 17.19 -6.67 4.71
N GLY A 3 16.79 -5.68 5.52
CA GLY A 3 15.38 -5.30 5.71
C GLY A 3 14.89 -4.44 4.55
N PRO A 4 13.59 -4.06 4.53
CA PRO A 4 13.09 -3.11 3.56
C PRO A 4 13.69 -1.71 3.81
N ASP A 5 13.83 -0.93 2.74
CA ASP A 5 14.22 0.48 2.81
C ASP A 5 13.11 1.38 3.41
N GLY A 6 11.90 0.85 3.58
CA GLY A 6 10.86 1.49 4.35
C GLY A 6 9.61 0.65 4.55
N VAL A 7 8.83 1.03 5.55
CA VAL A 7 7.52 0.48 5.88
C VAL A 7 6.52 1.61 6.06
N SER A 8 5.27 1.39 5.65
CA SER A 8 4.18 2.32 5.91
C SER A 8 2.95 1.60 6.42
N VAL A 9 2.24 2.23 7.34
CA VAL A 9 0.96 1.77 7.86
C VAL A 9 -0.15 2.54 7.18
N VAL A 10 -1.08 1.81 6.55
CA VAL A 10 -2.19 2.39 5.80
C VAL A 10 -3.50 1.93 6.41
N LEU A 11 -4.37 2.87 6.77
CA LEU A 11 -5.71 2.59 7.24
C LEU A 11 -6.73 2.84 6.12
N ARG A 12 -7.78 2.02 6.10
CA ARG A 12 -8.96 2.31 5.29
C ARG A 12 -9.82 3.33 6.01
N ASP A 13 -10.11 4.43 5.32
CA ASP A 13 -10.98 5.52 5.77
C ASP A 13 -12.06 5.72 4.69
N GLY A 14 -13.16 4.96 4.81
CA GLY A 14 -14.22 4.92 3.80
C GLY A 14 -13.73 4.39 2.44
N ASP A 15 -13.75 5.29 1.44
CA ASP A 15 -13.27 5.10 0.07
C ASP A 15 -11.81 5.58 -0.13
N GLN A 16 -11.08 5.86 0.96
CA GLN A 16 -9.70 6.32 0.93
C GLN A 16 -8.74 5.40 1.69
N CYS A 17 -7.50 5.37 1.23
CA CYS A 17 -6.33 4.88 1.94
C CYS A 17 -5.64 6.05 2.63
N HIS A 18 -5.62 6.06 3.96
CA HIS A 18 -4.91 7.03 4.78
C HIS A 18 -3.58 6.44 5.25
N TYR A 19 -2.47 7.01 4.79
CA TYR A 19 -1.12 6.61 5.19
C TYR A 19 -0.81 7.28 6.53
N VAL A 20 -0.97 6.55 7.63
CA VAL A 20 -0.94 7.12 8.98
C VAL A 20 0.45 7.20 9.57
N ASP A 21 1.34 6.30 9.17
CA ASP A 21 2.70 6.27 9.67
C ASP A 21 3.68 5.65 8.68
N GLU A 22 4.96 5.95 8.85
CA GLU A 22 6.06 5.39 8.06
C GLU A 22 7.36 5.36 8.86
N ASP A 23 8.19 4.36 8.59
CA ASP A 23 9.59 4.27 8.99
C ASP A 23 10.40 3.89 7.75
N ALA A 24 11.16 4.84 7.20
CA ALA A 24 11.72 4.75 5.87
C ALA A 24 13.01 5.60 5.72
N ILE A 25 13.87 5.21 4.79
CA ILE A 25 15.13 5.93 4.50
C ILE A 25 14.93 7.34 3.92
N ALA A 26 13.74 7.62 3.40
CA ALA A 26 13.31 8.92 2.88
C ALA A 26 11.77 9.02 2.95
N PRO A 27 11.18 10.22 2.76
CA PRO A 27 9.72 10.38 2.86
C PRO A 27 8.94 9.50 1.88
N LEU A 28 7.84 8.91 2.35
CA LEU A 28 6.86 8.21 1.51
C LEU A 28 5.57 9.04 1.39
N TRP A 29 4.53 8.66 2.13
CA TRP A 29 3.17 9.19 1.98
C TRP A 29 2.49 9.53 3.31
N LYS A 30 3.19 9.51 4.46
CA LYS A 30 2.61 9.82 5.76
C LYS A 30 1.80 11.11 5.75
N GLY A 31 0.57 11.03 6.27
CA GLY A 31 -0.44 12.09 6.30
C GLY A 31 -1.25 12.24 5.01
N LYS A 32 -0.88 11.58 3.90
CA LYS A 32 -1.61 11.65 2.63
C LYS A 32 -2.77 10.66 2.59
N ARG A 33 -3.76 10.99 1.77
CA ARG A 33 -4.90 10.14 1.43
C ARG A 33 -4.97 9.92 -0.07
N PHE A 34 -5.28 8.69 -0.46
CA PHE A 34 -5.47 8.29 -1.85
C PHE A 34 -6.78 7.54 -1.98
N PRO A 35 -7.50 7.63 -3.12
CA PRO A 35 -8.65 6.78 -3.34
C PRO A 35 -8.28 5.30 -3.25
N LEU A 36 -9.16 4.50 -2.65
CA LEU A 36 -8.98 3.07 -2.44
C LEU A 36 -8.73 2.33 -3.77
N GLU A 37 -9.43 2.71 -4.83
CA GLU A 37 -9.30 2.12 -6.16
C GLU A 37 -8.01 2.51 -6.90
N PHE A 38 -7.33 3.58 -6.47
CA PHE A 38 -6.12 4.13 -7.10
C PHE A 38 -4.86 3.94 -6.24
N SER A 39 -4.79 2.85 -5.47
CA SER A 39 -3.59 2.51 -4.69
C SER A 39 -3.41 1.00 -4.53
N VAL A 40 -2.15 0.56 -4.42
CA VAL A 40 -1.84 -0.87 -4.16
C VAL A 40 -2.34 -1.29 -2.77
N ALA A 41 -2.27 -0.39 -1.79
CA ALA A 41 -2.86 -0.60 -0.46
C ALA A 41 -4.36 -0.89 -0.55
N GLY A 42 -5.10 -0.07 -1.29
CA GLY A 42 -6.52 -0.26 -1.45
C GLY A 42 -6.88 -1.50 -2.26
N TRP A 43 -6.09 -1.85 -3.29
CA TRP A 43 -6.23 -3.15 -3.96
C TRP A 43 -6.12 -4.31 -2.99
N ALA A 44 -5.08 -4.34 -2.13
CA ALA A 44 -4.87 -5.38 -1.14
C ALA A 44 -6.03 -5.45 -0.12
N MET A 45 -6.52 -4.28 0.33
CA MET A 45 -7.66 -4.19 1.25
C MET A 45 -8.97 -4.70 0.61
N LEU A 46 -9.23 -4.37 -0.65
CA LEU A 46 -10.46 -4.75 -1.36
C LEU A 46 -10.52 -6.25 -1.66
N HIS A 47 -9.38 -6.85 -2.02
CA HIS A 47 -9.31 -8.28 -2.37
C HIS A 47 -9.01 -9.16 -1.14
N ALA A 48 -8.63 -8.57 0.00
CA ALA A 48 -8.16 -9.28 1.18
C ALA A 48 -7.00 -10.25 0.86
N GLU A 49 -6.12 -9.83 -0.05
CA GLU A 49 -5.00 -10.61 -0.56
C GLU A 49 -3.68 -9.85 -0.41
N THR A 50 -2.61 -10.60 -0.10
CA THR A 50 -1.25 -10.06 -0.08
C THR A 50 -0.78 -9.79 -1.50
N VAL A 51 -0.24 -8.60 -1.73
CA VAL A 51 0.36 -8.20 -3.00
C VAL A 51 1.87 -8.19 -2.86
N VAL A 52 2.57 -8.81 -3.82
CA VAL A 52 4.03 -8.68 -3.96
C VAL A 52 4.31 -8.12 -5.34
N ILE A 53 5.01 -6.99 -5.39
CA ILE A 53 5.43 -6.30 -6.61
C ILE A 53 6.95 -6.26 -6.62
N ARG A 54 7.56 -6.97 -7.57
CA ARG A 54 9.02 -7.04 -7.70
C ARG A 54 9.62 -5.82 -8.41
N ASP A 55 8.83 -5.19 -9.27
CA ASP A 55 9.21 -4.01 -10.01
C ASP A 55 7.95 -3.16 -10.23
N ILE A 56 7.91 -1.99 -9.61
CA ILE A 56 6.76 -1.10 -9.69
C ILE A 56 6.56 -0.50 -11.08
N TYR A 57 7.58 -0.47 -11.94
CA TYR A 57 7.51 0.18 -13.25
C TYR A 57 6.74 -0.64 -14.29
N VAL A 58 6.61 -1.95 -14.06
CA VAL A 58 5.96 -2.89 -14.99
C VAL A 58 4.64 -3.44 -14.47
N ASP A 59 4.31 -3.23 -13.19
CA ASP A 59 3.09 -3.76 -12.60
C ASP A 59 1.89 -2.82 -12.89
N PRO A 60 0.84 -3.31 -13.57
CA PRO A 60 -0.30 -2.47 -13.98
C PRO A 60 -1.15 -1.97 -12.81
N ARG A 61 -0.98 -2.54 -11.60
CA ARG A 61 -1.69 -2.10 -10.39
C ARG A 61 -1.06 -0.83 -9.79
N VAL A 62 0.13 -0.44 -10.24
CA VAL A 62 0.86 0.72 -9.73
C VAL A 62 0.47 1.98 -10.49
N VAL A 63 -0.14 2.92 -9.77
CA VAL A 63 -0.33 4.29 -10.27
C VAL A 63 0.99 5.04 -10.20
N GLN A 64 1.76 5.03 -11.30
CA GLN A 64 3.12 5.56 -11.38
C GLN A 64 3.29 6.96 -10.77
N ALA A 65 2.31 7.85 -10.99
CA ALA A 65 2.34 9.22 -10.48
C ALA A 65 2.52 9.30 -8.96
N ASN A 66 2.00 8.34 -8.20
CA ASN A 66 2.10 8.31 -6.74
C ASN A 66 3.52 7.93 -6.26
N TYR A 67 4.30 7.23 -7.08
CA TYR A 67 5.60 6.66 -6.71
C TYR A 67 6.78 7.47 -7.25
N ARG A 68 6.56 8.37 -8.22
CA ARG A 68 7.61 9.17 -8.90
C ARG A 68 8.58 9.91 -7.98
N LEU A 69 8.12 10.33 -6.80
CA LEU A 69 8.92 11.10 -5.84
C LEU A 69 9.41 10.25 -4.66
N THR A 70 9.26 8.93 -4.73
CA THR A 70 9.68 7.98 -3.70
C THR A 70 10.87 7.16 -4.18
N PHE A 71 11.55 6.48 -3.25
CA PHE A 71 12.64 5.55 -3.54
C PHE A 71 12.15 4.12 -3.83
N VAL A 72 10.83 3.88 -3.79
CA VAL A 72 10.25 2.54 -3.87
C VAL A 72 10.48 1.97 -5.28
N ASN A 73 11.11 0.81 -5.35
CA ASN A 73 11.30 0.04 -6.60
C ASN A 73 10.53 -1.28 -6.58
N SER A 74 10.33 -1.85 -5.40
CA SER A 74 9.57 -3.07 -5.14
C SER A 74 8.83 -2.92 -3.82
N LEU A 75 7.75 -3.68 -3.62
CA LEU A 75 7.01 -3.65 -2.35
C LEU A 75 6.28 -4.97 -2.11
N ALA A 76 5.95 -5.19 -0.85
CA ALA A 76 4.91 -6.12 -0.43
C ALA A 76 3.85 -5.36 0.37
N MET A 77 2.58 -5.67 0.11
CA MET A 77 1.44 -5.08 0.80
C MET A 77 0.62 -6.21 1.42
N VAL A 78 0.46 -6.19 2.74
CA VAL A 78 -0.27 -7.21 3.48
C VAL A 78 -1.52 -6.56 4.08
N PRO A 79 -2.74 -7.01 3.72
CA PRO A 79 -3.94 -6.50 4.36
C PRO A 79 -4.00 -7.00 5.81
N VAL A 80 -4.25 -6.08 6.74
CA VAL A 80 -4.40 -6.38 8.17
C VAL A 80 -5.85 -6.18 8.56
N GLY A 81 -6.52 -7.26 9.02
CA GLY A 81 -7.93 -7.24 9.38
C GLY A 81 -8.60 -8.59 9.14
N ARG A 82 -9.77 -8.80 9.75
CA ARG A 82 -10.54 -10.05 9.62
C ARG A 82 -11.29 -10.05 8.28
N LYS A 83 -11.30 -11.18 7.58
CA LYS A 83 -12.41 -11.52 6.67
C LYS A 83 -13.69 -11.34 7.46
N ILE A 84 -14.59 -10.46 7.01
CA ILE A 84 -15.92 -10.33 7.61
C ILE A 84 -16.49 -11.75 7.67
N PRO A 85 -16.89 -12.28 8.85
CA PRO A 85 -17.60 -13.55 8.89
C PRO A 85 -18.87 -13.34 8.07
N VAL A 86 -18.99 -14.03 6.94
CA VAL A 86 -20.28 -14.14 6.27
C VAL A 86 -21.07 -15.09 7.18
N ALA A 87 -21.91 -14.52 8.04
CA ALA A 87 -22.90 -15.32 8.74
C ALA A 87 -23.80 -15.96 7.68
N ALA A 88 -23.83 -17.29 7.65
CA ALA A 88 -24.85 -18.09 6.99
C ALA A 88 -25.92 -18.44 8.02
#